data_AF-A0A9D5ZYC9-F1
#
_entry.id   AF-A0A9D5ZYC9-F1
#
_cell.length_a   1.000
_cell.length_b   1.000
_cell.length_c   1.000
_cell.angle_alpha   90.00
_cell.angle_beta   90.00
_cell.angle_gamma   90.00
#
_symmetry.space_group_name_H-M   'P 1'
#
loop_
_entity.id
_entity.type
_entity.pdbx_description
1 polymer ?
#
loop_
_entity_poly.entity_id
_entity_poly.type
_entity_poly.pdbx_seq_one_letter_code
_entity_poly.pdbx_strand_id
1 'polypeptide(L)'
;MNYTSDEPLASVDGVLKSLKTLLDARAVPAEPPGEFINIDGFLHLYESLLEVRNAILATSVGDLNYPVRKKGYIAGTVKGLQASLRHLTWQTKAIASGDFTQRVDFMGEFSEAFNAMVKQLDNSMTKLNMREQELRKMAHTDPLTGVNNRGYFMELMAAELERSRRYGHVFSVMMTDLDNFKSVNDTRGHGAGDEALRTMARIVQTSGLRVNDFWGRIGGEEFAVVLPETLIADAVAVAERIRVTLAKTPVKYENEEFFITVSIGVSQLKTGDVQATLLSRADEALYRAKRTGRNKICQET
;
A
#
# COMPACT_ATOMS: atom_id res chain seq x y z
N MET A 1 36.84 -51.06 -71.65
CA MET A 1 35.97 -51.81 -70.73
C MET A 1 35.30 -50.80 -69.83
N ASN A 2 34.00 -50.64 -70.02
CA ASN A 2 33.13 -49.75 -69.26
C ASN A 2 33.01 -50.26 -67.82
N TYR A 3 33.16 -49.36 -66.85
CA TYR A 3 32.38 -49.39 -65.61
C TYR A 3 32.07 -47.94 -65.25
N THR A 4 30.99 -47.44 -65.84
CA THR A 4 30.16 -46.40 -65.26
C THR A 4 29.57 -46.98 -63.97
N SER A 5 30.12 -46.60 -62.83
CA SER A 5 29.46 -46.77 -61.54
C SER A 5 28.33 -45.76 -61.47
N ASP A 6 27.12 -46.18 -61.87
CA ASP A 6 25.88 -45.47 -61.53
C ASP A 6 25.78 -45.44 -60.00
N GLU A 7 26.08 -44.29 -59.39
CA GLU A 7 25.59 -43.99 -58.05
C GLU A 7 24.06 -44.09 -58.08
N PRO A 8 23.42 -44.81 -57.14
CA PRO A 8 21.97 -44.91 -57.14
C PRO A 8 21.42 -43.51 -56.85
N LEU A 9 20.79 -42.91 -57.87
CA LEU A 9 19.93 -41.74 -57.71
C LEU A 9 18.94 -42.05 -56.57
N ALA A 10 19.06 -41.31 -55.48
CA ALA A 10 18.14 -41.38 -54.36
C ALA A 10 16.68 -41.35 -54.84
N SER A 11 15.88 -42.35 -54.43
CA SER A 11 14.48 -42.39 -54.84
C SER A 11 13.68 -41.27 -54.17
N VAL A 12 12.73 -40.69 -54.91
CA VAL A 12 11.78 -39.69 -54.37
C VAL A 12 11.09 -40.20 -53.11
N ASP A 13 10.79 -41.50 -53.05
CA ASP A 13 10.21 -42.16 -51.87
C ASP A 13 11.14 -42.10 -50.64
N GLY A 14 12.45 -42.20 -50.82
CA GLY A 14 13.45 -42.08 -49.75
C GLY A 14 13.49 -40.67 -49.15
N VAL A 15 13.48 -39.65 -50.02
CA VAL A 15 13.40 -38.23 -49.61
C VAL A 15 12.10 -37.96 -48.83
N LEU A 16 10.96 -38.42 -49.36
CA LEU A 16 9.66 -38.26 -48.70
C LEU A 16 9.62 -38.96 -47.33
N LYS A 17 10.19 -40.17 -47.22
CA LYS A 17 10.27 -40.91 -45.96
C LYS A 17 11.14 -40.18 -44.92
N SER A 18 12.24 -39.56 -45.36
CA SER A 18 13.12 -38.80 -44.48
C SER A 18 12.42 -37.54 -43.93
N LEU A 19 11.78 -36.76 -44.80
CA LEU A 19 11.00 -35.58 -44.39
C LEU A 19 9.80 -35.94 -43.51
N LYS A 20 9.10 -37.05 -43.81
CA LYS A 20 8.01 -37.56 -42.98
C LYS A 20 8.49 -37.95 -41.58
N THR A 21 9.68 -38.54 -41.49
CA THR A 21 10.28 -38.90 -40.20
C THR A 21 10.53 -37.66 -39.34
N LEU A 22 10.98 -36.54 -39.93
CA LEU A 22 11.12 -35.27 -39.19
C LEU A 22 9.80 -34.79 -38.60
N LEU A 23 8.68 -34.95 -39.33
CA LEU A 23 7.37 -34.47 -38.90
C LEU A 23 6.70 -35.39 -37.87
N ASP A 24 6.77 -36.70 -38.07
CA ASP A 24 5.94 -37.66 -37.34
C ASP A 24 6.67 -38.35 -36.18
N ALA A 25 8.01 -38.49 -36.25
CA ALA A 25 8.74 -39.27 -35.27
C ALA A 25 9.09 -38.44 -34.01
N ARG A 26 9.02 -39.08 -32.85
CA ARG A 26 9.41 -38.48 -31.56
C ARG A 26 10.93 -38.25 -31.47
N ALA A 27 11.72 -39.20 -31.97
CA ALA A 27 13.16 -39.10 -32.10
C ALA A 27 13.52 -39.02 -33.59
N VAL A 28 14.40 -38.07 -33.94
CA VAL A 28 14.82 -37.83 -35.32
C VAL A 28 16.34 -37.75 -35.40
N PRO A 29 16.94 -38.11 -36.54
CA PRO A 29 18.37 -37.92 -36.77
C PRO A 29 18.76 -36.45 -36.65
N ALA A 30 19.94 -36.18 -36.06
CA ALA A 30 20.51 -34.83 -36.02
C ALA A 30 21.07 -34.40 -37.39
N GLU A 31 21.42 -35.37 -38.23
CA GLU A 31 22.01 -35.18 -39.55
C GLU A 31 21.17 -35.88 -40.62
N PRO A 32 21.10 -35.33 -41.84
CA PRO A 32 20.40 -35.97 -42.95
C PRO A 32 21.08 -37.30 -43.34
N PRO A 33 20.32 -38.29 -43.84
CA PRO A 33 20.91 -39.50 -44.40
C PRO A 33 21.92 -39.17 -45.50
N GLY A 34 23.11 -39.79 -45.44
CA GLY A 34 24.23 -39.50 -46.34
C GLY A 34 23.91 -39.63 -47.84
N GLU A 35 23.00 -40.55 -48.16
CA GLU A 35 22.48 -40.79 -49.52
C GLU A 35 21.72 -39.60 -50.14
N PHE A 36 21.29 -38.62 -49.33
CA PHE A 36 20.51 -37.47 -49.79
C PHE A 36 21.26 -36.13 -49.74
N ILE A 37 22.51 -36.13 -49.26
CA ILE A 37 23.31 -34.89 -49.07
C ILE A 37 23.56 -34.17 -50.41
N ASN A 38 23.70 -34.93 -51.49
CA ASN A 38 24.00 -34.39 -52.83
C ASN A 38 22.74 -33.95 -53.60
N ILE A 39 21.54 -34.11 -53.03
CA ILE A 39 20.31 -33.65 -53.68
C ILE A 39 20.16 -32.14 -53.48
N ASP A 40 20.09 -31.40 -54.59
CA ASP A 40 19.95 -29.95 -54.56
C ASP A 40 18.71 -29.52 -53.74
N GLY A 41 18.88 -28.54 -52.86
CA GLY A 41 17.84 -28.04 -51.97
C GLY A 41 17.41 -28.95 -50.81
N PHE A 42 17.72 -30.25 -50.81
CA PHE A 42 17.29 -31.18 -49.76
C PHE A 42 17.90 -30.84 -48.39
N LEU A 43 19.22 -30.61 -48.36
CA LEU A 43 19.93 -30.26 -47.12
C LEU A 43 19.32 -29.00 -46.47
N HIS A 44 19.06 -27.97 -47.28
CA HIS A 44 18.47 -26.73 -46.79
C HIS A 44 17.05 -26.93 -46.21
N LEU A 45 16.22 -27.73 -46.89
CA LEU A 45 14.87 -28.06 -46.43
C LEU A 45 14.89 -28.90 -45.15
N TYR A 46 15.74 -29.93 -45.10
CA TYR A 46 15.89 -30.82 -43.95
C TYR A 46 16.31 -30.05 -42.70
N GLU A 47 17.37 -29.23 -42.78
CA GLU A 47 17.84 -28.40 -41.68
C GLU A 47 16.79 -27.38 -41.23
N SER A 48 16.05 -26.78 -42.17
CA SER A 48 15.01 -25.80 -41.84
C SER A 48 13.84 -26.44 -41.07
N LEU A 49 13.42 -27.64 -41.49
CA LEU A 49 12.39 -28.41 -40.79
C LEU A 49 12.86 -28.88 -39.42
N LEU A 50 14.10 -29.36 -39.32
CA LEU A 50 14.68 -29.80 -38.06
C LEU A 50 14.79 -28.65 -37.05
N GLU A 51 15.24 -27.46 -37.47
CA GLU A 51 15.33 -26.28 -36.58
C GLU A 51 13.94 -25.82 -36.13
N VAL A 52 12.97 -25.72 -37.04
CA VAL A 52 11.58 -25.34 -36.71
C VAL A 52 10.99 -26.33 -35.71
N ARG A 53 11.14 -27.64 -35.95
CA ARG A 53 10.68 -28.70 -35.06
C ARG A 53 11.28 -28.54 -33.66
N ASN A 54 12.59 -28.37 -33.56
CA ASN A 54 13.27 -28.24 -32.27
C ASN A 54 12.86 -26.96 -31.55
N ALA A 55 12.67 -25.86 -32.26
CA ALA A 55 12.19 -24.61 -31.69
C ALA A 55 10.75 -24.68 -31.17
N ILE A 56 9.86 -25.38 -31.89
CA ILE A 56 8.50 -25.66 -31.43
C ILE A 56 8.52 -26.52 -30.18
N LEU A 57 9.34 -27.58 -30.15
CA LEU A 57 9.49 -28.44 -28.98
C LEU A 57 10.01 -27.66 -27.77
N ALA A 58 11.06 -26.84 -27.96
CA ALA A 58 11.59 -25.99 -26.89
C ALA A 58 10.54 -25.00 -26.36
N THR A 59 9.80 -24.34 -27.27
CA THR A 59 8.73 -23.40 -26.91
C THR A 59 7.62 -24.10 -26.12
N SER A 60 7.26 -25.34 -26.48
CA SER A 60 6.21 -26.12 -25.81
C SER A 60 6.54 -26.49 -24.36
N VAL A 61 7.83 -26.58 -24.00
CA VAL A 61 8.30 -26.83 -22.63
C VAL A 61 8.69 -25.55 -21.89
N GLY A 62 8.45 -24.38 -22.49
CA GLY A 62 8.72 -23.07 -21.88
C GLY A 62 10.11 -22.50 -22.13
N ASP A 63 10.96 -23.14 -22.94
CA ASP A 63 12.21 -22.52 -23.41
C ASP A 63 11.92 -21.56 -24.56
N LEU A 64 11.61 -20.33 -24.18
CA LEU A 64 11.32 -19.25 -25.12
C LEU A 64 12.58 -18.59 -25.69
N ASN A 65 13.78 -19.02 -25.31
CA ASN A 65 15.05 -18.45 -25.77
C ASN A 65 15.78 -19.36 -26.76
N TYR A 66 15.18 -20.51 -27.10
CA TYR A 66 15.74 -21.42 -28.10
C TYR A 66 16.03 -20.68 -29.41
N PRO A 67 17.26 -20.77 -29.95
CA PRO A 67 17.67 -20.00 -31.11
C PRO A 67 17.00 -20.52 -32.38
N VAL A 68 16.33 -19.62 -33.11
CA VAL A 68 15.84 -19.88 -34.48
C VAL A 68 16.68 -19.03 -35.43
N ARG A 69 17.60 -19.63 -36.19
CA ARG A 69 18.53 -18.89 -37.05
C ARG A 69 18.01 -18.77 -38.47
N LYS A 70 17.23 -19.75 -38.95
CA LYS A 70 16.69 -19.76 -40.30
C LYS A 70 15.72 -18.60 -40.52
N LYS A 71 15.61 -18.22 -41.80
CA LYS A 71 14.69 -17.20 -42.32
C LYS A 71 13.53 -17.89 -43.01
N GLY A 72 12.47 -17.14 -43.30
CA GLY A 72 11.27 -17.65 -43.94
C GLY A 72 10.05 -17.59 -43.03
N TYR A 73 8.88 -17.85 -43.62
CA TYR A 73 7.59 -17.62 -42.96
C TYR A 73 7.43 -18.45 -41.68
N ILE A 74 7.70 -19.75 -41.72
CA ILE A 74 7.53 -20.65 -40.57
C ILE A 74 8.52 -20.34 -39.44
N ALA A 75 9.80 -20.13 -39.77
CA ALA A 75 10.79 -19.72 -38.77
C ALA A 75 10.43 -18.35 -38.16
N GLY A 76 9.88 -17.43 -38.97
CA GLY A 76 9.36 -16.14 -38.52
C GLY A 76 8.16 -16.26 -37.57
N THR A 77 7.21 -17.14 -37.86
CA THR A 77 6.03 -17.35 -36.99
C THR A 77 6.41 -17.96 -35.64
N VAL A 78 7.37 -18.91 -35.61
CA VAL A 78 7.90 -19.45 -34.35
C VAL A 78 8.60 -18.36 -33.52
N LYS A 79 9.43 -17.52 -34.15
CA LYS A 79 10.06 -16.37 -33.48
C LYS A 79 9.03 -15.39 -32.91
N GLY A 80 7.99 -15.08 -33.68
CA GLY A 80 6.87 -14.24 -33.25
C GLY A 80 6.19 -14.83 -32.03
N LEU A 81 5.86 -16.13 -32.05
CA LEU A 81 5.25 -16.82 -30.91
C LEU A 81 6.14 -16.78 -29.66
N GLN A 82 7.44 -17.07 -29.79
CA GLN A 82 8.38 -16.97 -28.67
C GLN A 82 8.43 -15.56 -28.09
N ALA A 83 8.47 -14.52 -28.94
CA ALA A 83 8.47 -13.13 -28.50
C ALA A 83 7.20 -12.75 -27.74
N SER A 84 6.03 -13.14 -28.26
CA SER A 84 4.75 -12.94 -27.62
C SER A 84 4.68 -13.61 -26.24
N LEU A 85 5.11 -14.87 -26.12
CA LEU A 85 5.12 -15.58 -24.83
C LEU A 85 6.11 -14.97 -23.82
N ARG A 86 7.27 -14.47 -24.27
CA ARG A 86 8.21 -13.74 -23.40
C ARG A 86 7.57 -12.46 -22.87
N HIS A 87 6.89 -11.73 -23.75
CA HIS A 87 6.18 -10.51 -23.37
C HIS A 87 5.08 -10.81 -22.35
N LEU A 88 4.26 -11.85 -22.57
CA LEU A 88 3.25 -12.30 -21.59
C LEU A 88 3.88 -12.59 -20.23
N THR A 89 4.98 -13.34 -20.22
CA THR A 89 5.70 -13.69 -18.99
C THR A 89 6.17 -12.44 -18.24
N TRP A 90 6.68 -11.45 -18.97
CA TRP A 90 7.07 -10.17 -18.38
C TRP A 90 5.86 -9.41 -17.81
N GLN A 91 4.74 -9.34 -18.55
CA GLN A 91 3.52 -8.67 -18.10
C GLN A 91 2.92 -9.33 -16.86
N THR A 92 2.89 -10.67 -16.81
CA THR A 92 2.43 -11.41 -15.61
C THR A 92 3.28 -11.09 -14.39
N LYS A 93 4.62 -10.94 -14.55
CA LYS A 93 5.50 -10.52 -13.46
C LYS A 93 5.23 -9.09 -13.00
N ALA A 94 4.98 -8.16 -13.93
CA ALA A 94 4.63 -6.78 -13.60
C ALA A 94 3.30 -6.70 -12.82
N ILE A 95 2.27 -7.44 -13.25
CA ILE A 95 1.00 -7.55 -12.54
C ILE A 95 1.19 -8.12 -11.14
N ALA A 96 2.00 -9.18 -11.00
CA ALA A 96 2.31 -9.76 -9.69
C ALA A 96 3.06 -8.79 -8.75
N SER A 97 3.80 -7.83 -9.31
CA SER A 97 4.43 -6.75 -8.55
C SER A 97 3.51 -5.56 -8.24
N GLY A 98 2.24 -5.61 -8.67
CA GLY A 98 1.22 -4.59 -8.38
C GLY A 98 0.95 -3.61 -9.54
N ASP A 99 1.58 -3.78 -10.70
CA ASP A 99 1.26 -2.97 -11.88
C ASP A 99 0.08 -3.59 -12.66
N PHE A 100 -1.14 -3.24 -12.24
CA PHE A 100 -2.37 -3.68 -12.90
C PHE A 100 -2.72 -2.89 -14.17
N THR A 101 -1.85 -1.98 -14.63
CA THR A 101 -2.07 -1.23 -15.89
C THR A 101 -1.74 -2.07 -17.13
N GLN A 102 -0.99 -3.15 -16.94
CA GLN A 102 -0.60 -4.06 -18.02
C GLN A 102 -1.80 -4.71 -18.70
N ARG A 103 -1.74 -4.81 -20.03
CA ARG A 103 -2.76 -5.41 -20.88
C ARG A 103 -2.12 -6.31 -21.92
N VAL A 104 -2.75 -7.45 -22.16
CA VAL A 104 -2.37 -8.37 -23.24
C VAL A 104 -3.29 -8.08 -24.42
N ASP A 105 -2.77 -7.82 -25.61
CA ASP A 105 -3.60 -7.50 -26.81
C ASP A 105 -3.51 -8.59 -27.90
N PHE A 106 -2.90 -9.73 -27.58
CA PHE A 106 -2.68 -10.85 -28.51
C PHE A 106 -3.19 -12.16 -27.90
N MET A 107 -3.41 -13.20 -28.72
CA MET A 107 -4.08 -14.47 -28.34
C MET A 107 -5.60 -14.42 -28.20
N GLY A 108 -6.28 -13.45 -28.84
CA GLY A 108 -7.75 -13.46 -28.98
C GLY A 108 -8.49 -13.59 -27.66
N GLU A 109 -9.38 -14.58 -27.53
CA GLU A 109 -10.18 -14.83 -26.32
C GLU A 109 -9.35 -14.95 -25.04
N PHE A 110 -8.11 -15.46 -25.13
CA PHE A 110 -7.22 -15.52 -23.96
C PHE A 110 -6.90 -14.11 -23.44
N SER A 111 -6.60 -13.16 -24.33
CA SER A 111 -6.32 -11.78 -23.91
C SER A 111 -7.52 -11.12 -23.23
N GLU A 112 -8.72 -11.35 -23.75
CA GLU A 112 -9.95 -10.81 -23.16
C GLU A 112 -10.17 -11.36 -21.75
N ALA A 113 -10.09 -12.69 -21.59
CA ALA A 113 -10.23 -13.35 -20.30
C ALA A 113 -9.13 -12.93 -19.30
N PHE A 114 -7.88 -12.85 -19.78
CA PHE A 114 -6.74 -12.43 -18.97
C PHE A 114 -6.90 -10.98 -18.48
N ASN A 115 -7.20 -10.05 -19.38
CA ASN A 115 -7.40 -8.64 -19.02
C ASN A 115 -8.60 -8.44 -18.09
N ALA A 116 -9.68 -9.19 -18.27
CA ALA A 116 -10.82 -9.19 -17.35
C ALA A 116 -10.42 -9.66 -15.95
N MET A 117 -9.62 -10.72 -15.85
CA MET A 117 -9.06 -11.20 -14.58
C MET A 117 -8.18 -10.15 -13.90
N VAL A 118 -7.28 -9.49 -14.64
CA VAL A 118 -6.41 -8.41 -14.11
C VAL A 118 -7.25 -7.26 -13.57
N LYS A 119 -8.28 -6.83 -14.31
CA LYS A 119 -9.20 -5.78 -13.87
C LYS A 119 -9.98 -6.19 -12.60
N GLN A 120 -10.40 -7.45 -12.51
CA GLN A 120 -11.07 -7.95 -11.31
C GLN A 120 -10.14 -8.00 -10.09
N LEU A 121 -8.87 -8.37 -10.30
CA LEU A 121 -7.84 -8.37 -9.26
C LEU A 121 -7.58 -6.95 -8.73
N ASP A 122 -7.40 -5.99 -9.64
CA ASP A 122 -7.20 -4.56 -9.30
C ASP A 122 -8.36 -4.00 -8.47
N ASN A 123 -9.60 -4.25 -8.92
CA ASN A 123 -10.80 -3.85 -8.18
C ASN A 123 -10.88 -4.50 -6.80
N SER A 124 -10.48 -5.77 -6.67
CA SER A 124 -10.51 -6.48 -5.40
C SER A 124 -9.46 -5.95 -4.43
N MET A 125 -8.25 -5.68 -4.92
CA MET A 125 -7.17 -5.08 -4.14
C MET A 125 -7.55 -3.68 -3.66
N THR A 126 -8.13 -2.86 -4.54
CA THR A 126 -8.62 -1.53 -4.18
C THR A 126 -9.69 -1.60 -3.10
N LYS A 127 -10.66 -2.50 -3.22
CA LYS A 127 -11.70 -2.71 -2.20
C LYS A 127 -11.13 -3.19 -0.86
N LEU A 128 -10.13 -4.08 -0.90
CA LEU A 128 -9.45 -4.57 0.30
C LEU A 128 -8.77 -3.41 1.03
N ASN A 129 -7.99 -2.60 0.30
CA ASN A 129 -7.29 -1.44 0.84
C ASN A 129 -8.26 -0.40 1.43
N MET A 130 -9.37 -0.12 0.75
CA MET A 130 -10.41 0.79 1.27
C MET A 130 -11.01 0.25 2.58
N ARG A 131 -11.36 -1.03 2.63
CA ARG A 131 -11.89 -1.66 3.85
C ARG A 131 -10.89 -1.65 4.99
N GLU A 132 -9.61 -1.91 4.71
CA GLU A 132 -8.55 -1.84 5.72
C GLU A 132 -8.43 -0.42 6.30
N GLN A 133 -8.48 0.60 5.44
CA GLN A 133 -8.46 2.00 5.88
C GLN A 133 -9.69 2.35 6.72
N GLU A 134 -10.89 1.93 6.30
CA GLU A 134 -12.12 2.14 7.05
C GLU A 134 -12.08 1.45 8.41
N LEU A 135 -11.62 0.20 8.47
CA LEU A 135 -11.46 -0.56 9.71
C LEU A 135 -10.45 0.12 10.65
N ARG A 136 -9.31 0.57 10.12
CA ARG A 136 -8.34 1.35 10.91
C ARG A 136 -8.96 2.63 11.45
N LYS A 137 -9.68 3.39 10.63
CA LYS A 137 -10.35 4.62 11.05
C LYS A 137 -11.37 4.33 12.15
N MET A 138 -12.22 3.33 11.98
CA MET A 138 -13.20 2.93 13.00
C MET A 138 -12.54 2.46 14.31
N ALA A 139 -11.43 1.72 14.20
CA ALA A 139 -10.73 1.21 15.37
C ALA A 139 -9.96 2.30 16.12
N HIS A 140 -9.43 3.31 15.43
CA HIS A 140 -8.46 4.25 16.01
C HIS A 140 -8.99 5.66 16.22
N THR A 141 -10.10 6.05 15.59
CA THR A 141 -10.60 7.44 15.65
C THR A 141 -11.90 7.55 16.45
N ASP A 142 -12.10 8.71 17.08
CA ASP A 142 -13.37 9.12 17.67
C ASP A 142 -14.33 9.53 16.54
N PRO A 143 -15.53 8.92 16.45
CA PRO A 143 -16.42 9.12 15.31
C PRO A 143 -16.99 10.54 15.22
N LEU A 144 -17.03 11.29 16.32
CA LEU A 144 -17.59 12.64 16.35
C LEU A 144 -16.57 13.69 15.89
N THR A 145 -15.34 13.59 16.38
CA THR A 145 -14.29 14.60 16.22
C THR A 145 -13.22 14.22 15.21
N GLY A 146 -13.10 12.94 14.86
CA GLY A 146 -12.12 12.41 13.92
C GLY A 146 -10.69 12.30 14.49
N VAL A 147 -10.48 12.65 15.75
CA VAL A 147 -9.18 12.54 16.43
C VAL A 147 -8.94 11.12 16.92
N ASN A 148 -7.77 10.80 17.48
CA ASN A 148 -7.56 9.47 18.05
C ASN A 148 -8.58 9.20 19.17
N ASN A 149 -9.21 8.03 19.16
CA ASN A 149 -10.04 7.63 20.30
C ASN A 149 -9.17 7.27 21.51
N ARG A 150 -9.82 7.10 22.66
CA ARG A 150 -9.15 6.76 23.92
C ARG A 150 -8.23 5.53 23.79
N GLY A 151 -8.69 4.47 23.15
CA GLY A 151 -7.93 3.22 23.04
C GLY A 151 -6.61 3.43 22.30
N TYR A 152 -6.70 4.00 21.10
CA TYR A 152 -5.52 4.23 20.26
C TYR A 152 -4.61 5.33 20.82
N PHE A 153 -5.16 6.38 21.44
CA PHE A 153 -4.34 7.38 22.14
C PHE A 153 -3.49 6.74 23.26
N MET A 154 -4.08 5.84 24.06
CA MET A 154 -3.36 5.17 25.14
C MET A 154 -2.27 4.23 24.61
N GLU A 155 -2.49 3.59 23.46
CA GLU A 155 -1.48 2.77 22.77
C GLU A 155 -0.29 3.64 22.31
N LEU A 156 -0.56 4.76 21.63
CA LEU A 156 0.49 5.70 21.20
C LEU A 156 1.28 6.24 22.38
N MET A 157 0.60 6.60 23.46
CA MET A 157 1.21 7.08 24.70
C MET A 157 2.11 6.02 25.36
N ALA A 158 1.70 4.75 25.36
CA ALA A 158 2.52 3.66 25.87
C ALA A 158 3.78 3.45 25.00
N ALA A 159 3.63 3.52 23.67
CA ALA A 159 4.76 3.45 22.75
C ALA A 159 5.75 4.60 22.93
N GLU A 160 5.26 5.83 23.12
CA GLU A 160 6.10 7.00 23.36
C GLU A 160 6.82 6.92 24.72
N LEU A 161 6.16 6.40 25.75
CA LEU A 161 6.79 6.14 27.05
C LEU A 161 7.99 5.17 26.92
N GLU A 162 7.82 4.06 26.19
CA GLU A 162 8.89 3.10 25.95
C GLU A 162 10.03 3.69 25.09
N ARG A 163 9.68 4.49 24.08
CA ARG A 163 10.66 5.22 23.27
C ARG A 163 11.49 6.18 24.12
N SER A 164 10.82 6.97 24.95
CA SER A 164 11.49 7.94 25.82
C SER A 164 12.34 7.27 26.90
N ARG A 165 11.91 6.13 27.45
CA ARG A 165 12.73 5.30 28.37
C ARG A 165 14.00 4.78 27.69
N ARG A 166 13.90 4.36 26.43
CA ARG A 166 15.05 3.81 25.67
C ARG A 166 16.09 4.86 25.34
N TYR A 167 15.65 6.05 24.91
CA TYR A 167 16.53 7.08 24.38
C TYR A 167 16.81 8.23 25.36
N GLY A 168 16.14 8.25 26.52
CA GLY A 168 16.27 9.32 27.51
C GLY A 168 15.66 10.64 27.05
N HIS A 169 14.71 10.61 26.10
CA HIS A 169 14.04 11.81 25.62
C HIS A 169 12.95 12.26 26.60
N VAL A 170 12.75 13.58 26.65
CA VAL A 170 11.66 14.21 27.40
C VAL A 170 10.42 14.27 26.54
N PHE A 171 9.25 14.20 27.15
CA PHE A 171 8.01 14.60 26.52
C PHE A 171 7.02 15.13 27.55
N SER A 172 6.08 15.95 27.08
CA SER A 172 5.03 16.53 27.90
C SER A 172 3.65 16.06 27.48
N VAL A 173 2.74 16.03 28.45
CA VAL A 173 1.34 15.66 28.25
C VAL A 173 0.46 16.80 28.70
N MET A 174 -0.60 17.05 27.93
CA MET A 174 -1.64 18.00 28.26
C MET A 174 -2.96 17.24 28.40
N MET A 175 -3.64 17.41 29.53
CA MET A 175 -5.04 17.02 29.72
C MET A 175 -5.90 18.27 29.58
N THR A 176 -6.96 18.20 28.79
CA THR A 176 -7.82 19.34 28.48
C THR A 176 -9.29 18.96 28.69
N ASP A 177 -10.08 19.93 29.11
CA ASP A 177 -11.52 19.75 29.30
C ASP A 177 -12.29 21.03 29.00
N LEU A 178 -13.37 20.90 28.24
CA LEU A 178 -14.22 22.03 27.86
C LEU A 178 -15.01 22.55 29.05
N ASP A 179 -14.79 23.82 29.36
CA ASP A 179 -15.41 24.47 30.50
C ASP A 179 -16.93 24.57 30.32
N ASN A 180 -17.68 24.15 31.34
CA ASN A 180 -19.14 24.22 31.39
C ASN A 180 -19.83 23.50 30.22
N PHE A 181 -19.23 22.43 29.68
CA PHE A 181 -19.77 21.69 28.55
C PHE A 181 -21.19 21.15 28.81
N LYS A 182 -21.45 20.65 30.02
CA LYS A 182 -22.80 20.25 30.44
C LYS A 182 -23.81 21.40 30.29
N SER A 183 -23.46 22.63 30.65
CA SER A 183 -24.34 23.78 30.47
C SER A 183 -24.61 24.09 29.00
N VAL A 184 -23.64 23.86 28.11
CA VAL A 184 -23.85 23.99 26.65
C VAL A 184 -24.90 22.99 26.20
N ASN A 185 -24.77 21.72 26.58
CA ASN A 185 -25.76 20.68 26.26
C ASN A 185 -27.14 20.99 26.83
N ASP A 186 -27.21 21.37 28.10
CA ASP A 186 -28.47 21.61 28.80
C ASP A 186 -29.22 22.84 28.24
N THR A 187 -28.48 23.86 27.76
CA THR A 187 -29.07 25.12 27.25
C THR A 187 -29.33 25.10 25.75
N ARG A 188 -28.48 24.44 24.96
CA ARG A 188 -28.47 24.51 23.49
C ARG A 188 -28.69 23.16 22.81
N GLY A 189 -28.88 22.11 23.60
CA GLY A 189 -29.04 20.74 23.11
C GLY A 189 -27.71 20.07 22.76
N HIS A 190 -27.78 18.74 22.61
CA HIS A 190 -26.60 17.90 22.34
C HIS A 190 -25.92 18.22 21.01
N GLY A 191 -26.66 18.66 19.98
CA GLY A 191 -26.07 19.04 18.69
C GLY A 191 -25.10 20.22 18.79
N ALA A 192 -25.40 21.21 19.64
CA ALA A 192 -24.50 22.32 19.92
C ALA A 192 -23.25 21.86 20.70
N GLY A 193 -23.40 20.92 21.63
CA GLY A 193 -22.26 20.28 22.29
C GLY A 193 -21.36 19.51 21.34
N ASP A 194 -21.96 18.77 20.40
CA ASP A 194 -21.21 18.08 19.35
C ASP A 194 -20.38 19.05 18.51
N GLU A 195 -20.94 20.21 18.14
CA GLU A 195 -20.20 21.22 17.39
C GLU A 195 -19.13 21.94 18.22
N ALA A 196 -19.34 22.10 19.52
CA ALA A 196 -18.31 22.57 20.44
C ALA A 196 -17.10 21.61 20.47
N LEU A 197 -17.35 20.30 20.51
CA LEU A 197 -16.29 19.28 20.45
C LEU A 197 -15.56 19.28 19.10
N ARG A 198 -16.28 19.39 17.98
CA ARG A 198 -15.66 19.52 16.64
C ARG A 198 -14.84 20.78 16.51
N THR A 199 -15.29 21.89 17.09
CA THR A 199 -14.56 23.16 17.08
C THR A 199 -13.27 23.07 17.89
N MET A 200 -13.32 22.48 19.09
CA MET A 200 -12.12 22.17 19.87
C MET A 200 -11.14 21.33 19.05
N ALA A 201 -11.64 20.28 18.41
CA ALA A 201 -10.80 19.41 17.62
C ALA A 201 -10.09 20.16 16.46
N ARG A 202 -10.85 20.95 15.71
CA ARG A 202 -10.32 21.77 14.61
C ARG A 202 -9.23 22.74 15.09
N ILE A 203 -9.42 23.34 16.28
CA ILE A 203 -8.47 24.31 16.85
C ILE A 203 -7.18 23.64 17.28
N VAL A 204 -7.24 22.50 17.96
CA VAL A 204 -6.02 21.76 18.31
C VAL A 204 -5.27 21.33 17.05
N GLN A 205 -5.96 20.84 16.03
CA GLN A 205 -5.34 20.44 14.77
C GLN A 205 -4.64 21.59 14.04
N THR A 206 -5.22 22.79 14.07
CA THR A 206 -4.67 24.00 13.43
C THR A 206 -3.70 24.78 14.32
N SER A 207 -3.51 24.35 15.57
CA SER A 207 -2.63 25.01 16.53
C SER A 207 -1.14 24.76 16.29
N GLY A 208 -0.74 24.17 15.16
CA GLY A 208 0.67 23.96 14.81
C GLY A 208 1.33 22.81 15.56
N LEU A 209 0.59 21.72 15.78
CA LEU A 209 1.16 20.45 16.23
C LEU A 209 2.15 19.91 15.17
N ARG A 210 3.26 19.34 15.63
CA ARG A 210 4.28 18.70 14.79
C ARG A 210 3.79 17.34 14.30
N VAL A 211 4.47 16.78 13.30
CA VAL A 211 4.15 15.45 12.74
C VAL A 211 4.15 14.34 13.79
N ASN A 212 5.04 14.44 14.78
CA ASN A 212 5.16 13.45 15.86
C ASN A 212 4.25 13.73 17.06
N ASP A 213 3.63 14.91 17.12
CA ASP A 213 2.69 15.22 18.18
C ASP A 213 1.39 14.44 17.90
N PHE A 214 0.79 13.89 18.95
CA PHE A 214 -0.46 13.14 18.81
C PHE A 214 -1.42 13.50 19.93
N TRP A 215 -2.70 13.38 19.64
CA TRP A 215 -3.75 13.78 20.55
C TRP A 215 -5.03 13.01 20.29
N GLY A 216 -5.90 12.95 21.29
CA GLY A 216 -7.10 12.14 21.23
C GLY A 216 -8.16 12.55 22.24
N ARG A 217 -9.37 12.05 22.05
CA ARG A 217 -10.50 12.25 22.96
C ARG A 217 -10.54 11.10 23.97
N ILE A 218 -10.40 11.43 25.25
CA ILE A 218 -10.26 10.45 26.34
C ILE A 218 -11.59 10.19 27.04
N GLY A 219 -12.44 11.21 27.09
CA GLY A 219 -13.75 11.20 27.75
C GLY A 219 -14.68 12.22 27.11
N GLY A 220 -15.95 12.24 27.53
CA GLY A 220 -17.02 13.02 26.90
C GLY A 220 -16.59 14.41 26.41
N GLU A 221 -16.04 15.24 27.28
CA GLU A 221 -15.54 16.60 26.95
C GLU A 221 -14.02 16.75 27.12
N GLU A 222 -13.32 15.63 27.27
CA GLU A 222 -11.91 15.56 27.65
C GLU A 222 -11.03 15.13 26.47
N PHE A 223 -9.99 15.90 26.21
CA PHE A 223 -8.95 15.56 25.23
C PHE A 223 -7.59 15.53 25.89
N ALA A 224 -6.69 14.72 25.34
CA ALA A 224 -5.29 14.69 25.73
C ALA A 224 -4.38 14.89 24.53
N VAL A 225 -3.24 15.53 24.76
CA VAL A 225 -2.21 15.80 23.76
C VAL A 225 -0.86 15.36 24.32
N VAL A 226 -0.05 14.73 23.50
CA VAL A 226 1.33 14.35 23.80
C VAL A 226 2.25 15.08 22.84
N LEU A 227 3.29 15.71 23.41
CA LEU A 227 4.29 16.48 22.70
C LEU A 227 5.66 15.82 22.93
N PRO A 228 6.08 14.90 22.05
CA PRO A 228 7.42 14.31 22.11
C PRO A 228 8.51 15.38 22.03
N GLU A 229 9.64 15.12 22.70
CA GLU A 229 10.82 15.99 22.68
C GLU A 229 10.50 17.46 23.03
N THR A 230 9.56 17.65 23.95
CA THR A 230 9.05 18.96 24.35
C THR A 230 9.14 19.10 25.86
N LEU A 231 9.75 20.19 26.33
CA LEU A 231 9.81 20.55 27.74
C LEU A 231 8.49 21.16 28.20
N ILE A 232 8.22 21.11 29.51
CA ILE A 232 6.96 21.61 30.06
C ILE A 232 6.68 23.08 29.73
N ALA A 233 7.71 23.93 29.69
CA ALA A 233 7.56 25.34 29.35
C ALA A 233 7.04 25.55 27.91
N ASP A 234 7.56 24.76 26.96
CA ASP A 234 7.12 24.80 25.56
C ASP A 234 5.71 24.20 25.41
N ALA A 235 5.42 23.12 26.16
CA ALA A 235 4.08 22.53 26.20
C ALA A 235 3.04 23.52 26.73
N VAL A 236 3.37 24.32 27.76
CA VAL A 236 2.51 25.39 28.27
C VAL A 236 2.28 26.46 27.20
N ALA A 237 3.28 26.80 26.39
CA ALA A 237 3.10 27.75 25.28
C ALA A 237 2.15 27.22 24.20
N VAL A 238 2.20 25.92 23.89
CA VAL A 238 1.24 25.25 22.98
C VAL A 238 -0.17 25.26 23.60
N ALA A 239 -0.30 24.90 24.88
CA ALA A 239 -1.56 24.94 25.61
C ALA A 239 -2.18 26.34 25.60
N GLU A 240 -1.39 27.40 25.79
CA GLU A 240 -1.89 28.78 25.82
C GLU A 240 -2.39 29.23 24.45
N ARG A 241 -1.69 28.82 23.39
CA ARG A 241 -2.15 29.06 22.02
C ARG A 241 -3.50 28.39 21.76
N ILE A 242 -3.68 27.12 22.16
CA ILE A 242 -4.95 26.40 22.04
C ILE A 242 -6.05 27.12 22.82
N ARG A 243 -5.80 27.43 24.10
CA ARG A 243 -6.76 28.08 25.00
C ARG A 243 -7.23 29.43 24.47
N VAL A 244 -6.30 30.30 24.08
CA VAL A 244 -6.60 31.64 23.56
C VAL A 244 -7.34 31.56 22.23
N THR A 245 -6.96 30.63 21.35
CA THR A 245 -7.61 30.46 20.04
C THR A 245 -9.05 29.96 20.21
N LEU A 246 -9.27 28.97 21.07
CA LEU A 246 -10.60 28.46 21.39
C LEU A 246 -11.51 29.56 21.96
N ALA A 247 -11.03 30.29 22.95
CA ALA A 247 -11.81 31.36 23.61
C ALA A 247 -12.24 32.49 22.65
N LYS A 248 -11.52 32.67 21.53
CA LYS A 248 -11.80 33.71 20.52
C LYS A 248 -12.57 33.18 19.31
N THR A 249 -12.72 31.86 19.17
CA THR A 249 -13.37 31.26 18.00
C THR A 249 -14.84 31.00 18.33
N PRO A 250 -15.80 31.61 17.62
CA PRO A 250 -17.21 31.30 17.82
C PRO A 250 -17.53 29.88 17.37
N VAL A 251 -18.26 29.15 18.20
CA VAL A 251 -18.93 27.90 17.81
C VAL A 251 -20.22 28.29 17.11
N LYS A 252 -20.34 27.93 15.84
CA LYS A 252 -21.52 28.21 15.02
C LYS A 252 -22.39 26.97 14.94
N TYR A 253 -23.62 27.07 15.43
CA TYR A 253 -24.58 25.96 15.38
C TYR A 253 -25.97 26.50 15.02
N GLU A 254 -26.54 25.99 13.93
CA GLU A 254 -27.78 26.52 13.34
C GLU A 254 -27.67 28.03 13.05
N ASN A 255 -28.52 28.85 13.66
CA ASN A 255 -28.53 30.31 13.51
C ASN A 255 -27.93 31.04 14.71
N GLU A 256 -27.24 30.32 15.61
CA GLU A 256 -26.64 30.88 16.81
C GLU A 256 -25.11 30.76 16.80
N GLU A 257 -24.46 31.71 17.46
CA GLU A 257 -23.03 31.66 17.76
C GLU A 257 -22.81 31.79 19.26
N PHE A 258 -21.91 30.98 19.81
CA PHE A 258 -21.53 31.05 21.22
C PHE A 258 -20.04 30.77 21.41
N PHE A 259 -19.49 31.18 22.54
CA PHE A 259 -18.09 30.99 22.88
C PHE A 259 -17.95 29.93 23.96
N ILE A 260 -16.89 29.14 23.85
CA ILE A 260 -16.50 28.13 24.82
C ILE A 260 -15.06 28.39 25.27
N THR A 261 -14.73 27.91 26.46
CA THR A 261 -13.35 27.97 26.99
C THR A 261 -12.89 26.58 27.38
N VAL A 262 -11.59 26.44 27.61
CA VAL A 262 -10.97 25.16 27.99
C VAL A 262 -10.07 25.37 29.20
N SER A 263 -10.11 24.43 30.13
CA SER A 263 -9.11 24.29 31.18
C SER A 263 -8.08 23.25 30.76
N ILE A 264 -6.79 23.51 31.04
CA ILE A 264 -5.69 22.63 30.62
C ILE A 264 -4.75 22.36 31.79
N GLY A 265 -4.45 21.08 32.01
CA GLY A 265 -3.43 20.59 32.92
C GLY A 265 -2.22 20.06 32.15
N VAL A 266 -1.00 20.46 32.52
CA VAL A 266 0.23 20.04 31.83
C VAL A 266 1.15 19.29 32.79
N SER A 267 1.70 18.16 32.35
CA SER A 267 2.73 17.42 33.06
C SER A 267 3.89 17.06 32.13
N GLN A 268 5.05 16.73 32.70
CA GLN A 268 6.21 16.26 31.95
C GLN A 268 6.64 14.89 32.48
N LEU A 269 7.16 14.05 31.58
CA LEU A 269 7.77 12.78 31.93
C LEU A 269 8.93 12.99 32.91
N LYS A 270 8.89 12.28 34.04
CA LYS A 270 9.97 12.17 35.03
C LYS A 270 10.55 10.76 35.02
N THR A 271 11.79 10.64 35.46
CA THR A 271 12.44 9.33 35.60
C THR A 271 11.64 8.43 36.53
N GLY A 272 11.37 7.20 36.07
CA GLY A 272 10.59 6.22 36.83
C GLY A 272 9.07 6.30 36.63
N ASP A 273 8.57 7.25 35.84
CA ASP A 273 7.15 7.32 35.54
C ASP A 273 6.63 6.09 34.79
N VAL A 274 5.38 5.76 35.10
CA VAL A 274 4.50 4.93 34.27
C VAL A 274 3.43 5.82 33.66
N GLN A 275 2.73 5.32 32.63
CA GLN A 275 1.67 6.07 31.97
C GLN A 275 0.64 6.66 32.94
N ALA A 276 0.24 5.88 33.96
CA ALA A 276 -0.73 6.31 34.96
C ALA A 276 -0.25 7.49 35.82
N THR A 277 1.02 7.49 36.28
CA THR A 277 1.53 8.57 37.14
C THR A 277 1.66 9.88 36.38
N LEU A 278 2.08 9.81 35.12
CA LEU A 278 2.20 10.99 34.26
C LEU A 278 0.85 11.63 33.93
N LEU A 279 -0.16 10.81 33.60
CA LEU A 279 -1.52 11.27 33.36
C LEU A 279 -2.17 11.83 34.63
N SER A 280 -1.97 11.17 35.78
CA SER A 280 -2.50 11.64 37.08
C SER A 280 -2.02 13.06 37.41
N ARG A 281 -0.75 13.39 37.13
CA ARG A 281 -0.23 14.75 37.37
C ARG A 281 -0.83 15.79 36.43
N ALA A 282 -1.07 15.43 35.16
CA ALA A 282 -1.77 16.32 34.23
C ALA A 282 -3.23 16.53 34.65
N ASP A 283 -3.91 15.47 35.11
CA ASP A 283 -5.29 15.55 35.61
C ASP A 283 -5.40 16.40 36.88
N GLU A 284 -4.49 16.23 37.84
CA GLU A 284 -4.44 17.10 39.04
C GLU A 284 -4.22 18.57 38.67
N ALA A 285 -3.36 18.84 37.68
CA ALA A 285 -3.17 20.19 37.17
C ALA A 285 -4.45 20.72 36.49
N LEU A 286 -5.13 19.91 35.68
CA LEU A 286 -6.40 20.27 35.05
C LEU A 286 -7.47 20.58 36.10
N TYR A 287 -7.55 19.77 37.15
CA TYR A 287 -8.44 20.00 38.28
C TYR A 287 -8.16 21.33 38.99
N ARG A 288 -6.87 21.70 39.18
CA ARG A 288 -6.50 23.03 39.69
C ARG A 288 -6.94 24.16 38.76
N ALA A 289 -6.79 23.98 37.44
CA ALA A 289 -7.23 24.97 36.46
C ALA A 289 -8.76 25.21 36.57
N LYS A 290 -9.55 24.13 36.63
CA LYS A 290 -11.00 24.20 36.81
C LYS A 290 -11.40 24.88 38.12
N ARG A 291 -10.75 24.54 39.23
CA ARG A 291 -11.10 25.08 40.57
C ARG A 291 -10.72 26.53 40.78
N THR A 292 -9.68 27.02 40.12
CA THR A 292 -9.17 28.37 40.33
C THR A 292 -9.78 29.39 39.37
N GLY A 293 -10.80 29.03 38.60
CA GLY A 293 -11.56 29.97 37.76
C GLY A 293 -11.72 29.59 36.30
N ARG A 294 -11.33 28.36 35.90
CA ARG A 294 -11.44 27.85 34.52
C ARG A 294 -10.68 28.72 33.50
N ASN A 295 -10.82 28.40 32.22
CA ASN A 295 -10.20 29.13 31.10
C ASN A 295 -8.72 29.47 31.34
N LYS A 296 -7.95 28.48 31.80
CA LYS A 296 -6.54 28.67 32.17
C LYS A 296 -5.74 27.39 32.09
N ILE A 297 -4.44 27.55 32.26
CA ILE A 297 -3.49 26.46 32.33
C ILE A 297 -2.97 26.34 33.75
N CYS A 298 -2.80 25.11 34.21
CA CYS A 298 -1.97 24.79 35.35
C CYS A 298 -0.96 23.72 34.92
N GLN A 299 0.25 23.80 35.43
CA GLN A 299 1.27 22.77 35.25
C GLN A 299 1.47 21.99 36.55
N GLU A 300 2.05 20.80 36.46
CA GLU A 300 2.49 20.04 37.63
C GLU A 300 3.41 20.88 38.53
N THR A 301 3.25 20.71 39.84
CA THR A 301 4.05 21.35 40.89
C THR A 301 5.19 20.45 41.33
#